data_AF-A0A7X7FKJ2-F1
#
_entry.id   AF-A0A7X7FKJ2-F1
#
_cell.length_a   1.000
_cell.length_b   1.000
_cell.length_c   1.000
_cell.angle_alpha   90.00
_cell.angle_beta   90.00
_cell.angle_gamma   90.00
#
_symmetry.space_group_name_H-M   'P 1'
#
loop_
_entity.id
_entity.type
_entity.pdbx_description
1 polymer ?
#
loop_
_entity_poly.entity_id
_entity_poly.type
_entity_poly.pdbx_seq_one_letter_code
_entity_poly.pdbx_strand_id
1 'polypeptide(L)'
;MRFLENHRLPKPVLFALLMTASFITMMLPAETLARLRSLAQPLGLPQWLMQTAALEAHRTAMTLVSRNVPADRYGQLEIERDALLNEIATLRYQNTQLQTTVAELANLRRMGFPAHETLIPARVIAMDASPGRDSMLVGKGDLQDVEESCWVVSSLTVGAGTNENVKTQTHVLG
;
A
#
# COMPACT_ATOMS: atom_id res chain seq x y z
N MET A 1 -8.23 47.71 33.78
CA MET A 1 -7.19 47.72 32.72
C MET A 1 -7.75 47.02 31.49
N ARG A 2 -8.40 47.79 30.60
CA ARG A 2 -8.95 47.34 29.32
C ARG A 2 -7.98 47.76 28.23
N PHE A 3 -7.17 46.85 27.73
CA PHE A 3 -6.40 47.02 26.49
C PHE A 3 -6.05 45.62 26.00
N LEU A 4 -6.86 45.10 25.09
CA LEU A 4 -6.50 44.16 24.02
C LEU A 4 -7.80 43.89 23.25
N GLU A 5 -8.28 44.98 22.68
CA GLU A 5 -9.45 45.07 21.82
C GLU A 5 -9.10 44.48 20.45
N ASN A 6 -9.90 43.52 20.00
CA ASN A 6 -9.91 42.90 18.67
C ASN A 6 -9.56 43.89 17.54
N HIS A 7 -8.29 43.97 17.16
CA HIS A 7 -7.87 44.63 15.92
C HIS A 7 -7.72 43.54 14.85
N ARG A 8 -8.85 43.13 14.25
CA ARG A 8 -8.81 42.39 12.99
C ARG A 8 -8.30 43.35 11.92
N LEU A 9 -7.01 43.28 11.61
CA LEU A 9 -6.44 44.07 10.53
C LEU A 9 -7.21 43.80 9.22
N PRO A 10 -7.60 44.84 8.46
CA PRO A 10 -8.34 44.64 7.23
C PRO A 10 -7.50 43.80 6.26
N LYS A 11 -8.14 42.82 5.59
CA LYS A 11 -7.51 41.87 4.65
C LYS A 11 -6.49 42.49 3.68
N PRO A 12 -6.71 43.68 3.07
CA PRO A 12 -5.71 44.29 2.18
C PRO A 12 -4.44 44.75 2.90
N VAL A 13 -4.52 45.16 4.17
CA VAL A 13 -3.36 45.57 4.96
C VAL A 13 -2.52 44.35 5.34
N LEU A 14 -3.17 43.24 5.70
CA LEU A 14 -2.47 41.97 5.95
C LEU A 14 -1.75 41.49 4.68
N PHE A 15 -2.40 41.60 3.52
CA PHE A 15 -1.79 41.24 2.23
C PHE A 15 -0.62 42.15 1.86
N ALA A 16 -0.76 43.47 2.02
CA ALA A 16 0.31 44.43 1.77
C ALA A 16 1.51 44.20 2.71
N LEU A 17 1.26 43.82 3.97
CA LEU A 17 2.30 43.53 4.95
C LEU A 17 3.03 42.22 4.61
N LEU A 18 2.31 41.19 4.16
CA LEU A 18 2.91 39.93 3.69
C LEU A 18 3.73 40.13 2.40
N MET A 19 3.24 40.95 1.46
CA MET A 19 3.95 41.23 0.22
C MET A 19 5.22 42.05 0.47
N THR A 20 5.17 43.04 1.35
CA THR A 20 6.36 43.81 1.74
C THR A 20 7.36 42.95 2.50
N ALA A 21 6.91 42.09 3.42
CA ALA A 21 7.77 41.12 4.10
C ALA A 21 8.46 40.17 3.10
N SER A 22 7.73 39.65 2.11
CA SER A 22 8.29 38.79 1.06
C SER A 22 9.33 39.51 0.20
N PHE A 23 9.10 40.78 -0.13
CA PHE A 23 10.04 41.56 -0.93
C PHE A 23 11.32 41.87 -0.15
N ILE A 24 11.19 42.19 1.14
CA ILE A 24 12.33 42.39 2.03
C ILE A 24 13.16 41.10 2.14
N THR A 25 12.54 39.94 2.28
CA THR A 25 13.28 38.67 2.34
C THR A 25 14.04 38.34 1.05
N MET A 26 13.58 38.82 -0.10
CA MET A 26 14.25 38.60 -1.39
C MET A 26 15.45 39.54 -1.58
N MET A 27 15.43 40.72 -0.94
CA MET A 27 16.51 41.70 -1.07
C MET A 27 17.65 41.52 -0.04
N LEU A 28 17.46 40.67 0.99
CA LEU A 28 18.49 40.40 1.98
C LEU A 28 19.48 39.30 1.51
N PRO A 29 20.80 39.51 1.59
CA PRO A 29 21.80 38.50 1.26
C PRO A 29 21.73 37.32 2.24
N ALA A 30 21.87 36.09 1.70
CA ALA A 30 21.68 34.82 2.40
C ALA A 30 22.49 34.69 3.71
N GLU A 31 23.62 35.38 3.81
CA GLU A 31 24.49 35.39 5.00
C GLU A 31 23.85 36.10 6.20
N THR A 32 23.04 37.13 5.97
CA THR A 32 22.31 37.84 7.05
C THR A 32 21.11 37.02 7.55
N LEU A 33 20.42 36.33 6.65
CA LEU A 33 19.38 35.35 6.96
C LEU A 33 19.93 34.15 7.73
N ALA A 34 21.17 33.72 7.47
CA ALA A 34 21.81 32.63 8.20
C ALA A 34 22.08 32.98 9.69
N ARG A 35 22.47 34.23 9.98
CA ARG A 35 22.66 34.73 11.36
C ARG A 35 21.35 34.95 12.12
N LEU A 36 20.27 35.33 11.44
CA LEU A 36 18.92 35.40 12.04
C LEU A 36 18.33 34.00 12.27
N ARG A 37 18.63 33.05 11.39
CA ARG A 37 18.18 31.65 11.49
C ARG A 37 18.80 30.90 12.67
N SER A 38 20.02 31.26 13.11
CA SER A 38 20.61 30.70 14.34
C SER A 38 19.92 31.23 15.61
N LEU A 39 19.45 32.49 15.62
CA LEU A 39 18.56 33.01 16.68
C LEU A 39 17.16 32.40 16.63
N ALA A 40 16.76 31.88 15.47
CA ALA A 40 15.52 31.15 15.26
C ALA A 40 15.61 29.65 15.62
N GLN A 41 16.73 29.18 16.19
CA GLN A 41 16.86 27.82 16.72
C GLN A 41 15.84 27.41 17.82
N PRO A 42 15.18 28.30 18.59
CA PRO A 42 14.06 27.87 19.44
C PRO A 42 12.75 27.66 18.65
N LEU A 43 12.72 27.86 17.32
CA LEU A 43 11.56 27.52 16.47
C LEU A 43 11.39 26.01 16.21
N GLY A 44 12.13 25.13 16.90
CA GLY A 44 11.73 23.72 17.06
C GLY A 44 10.56 23.52 18.03
N LEU A 45 10.32 24.47 18.96
CA LEU A 45 9.21 24.43 19.90
C LEU A 45 7.80 24.59 19.27
N PRO A 46 7.56 25.45 18.25
CA PRO A 46 6.24 25.57 17.63
C PRO A 46 5.79 24.30 16.91
N GLN A 47 6.67 23.37 16.51
CA GLN A 47 6.20 22.10 15.93
C GLN A 47 5.46 21.25 16.97
N TRP A 48 5.97 21.18 18.20
CA TRP A 48 5.29 20.47 19.29
C TRP A 48 4.00 21.19 19.70
N LEU A 49 4.04 22.53 19.79
CA LEU A 49 2.88 23.36 20.13
C LEU A 49 1.79 23.35 19.03
N MET A 50 2.20 23.30 17.75
CA MET A 50 1.28 23.12 16.62
C MET A 50 0.73 21.69 16.57
N GLN A 51 1.52 20.67 16.92
CA GLN A 51 1.03 19.29 17.01
C GLN A 51 0.02 19.12 18.14
N THR A 52 0.26 19.70 19.32
CA THR A 52 -0.70 19.65 20.44
C THR A 52 -1.94 20.48 20.13
N ALA A 53 -1.80 21.68 19.57
CA ALA A 53 -2.94 22.50 19.14
C ALA A 53 -3.73 21.83 18.00
N ALA A 54 -3.07 21.14 17.07
CA ALA A 54 -3.75 20.38 16.01
C ALA A 54 -4.50 19.17 16.58
N LEU A 55 -3.92 18.45 17.55
CA LEU A 55 -4.59 17.34 18.24
C LEU A 55 -5.80 17.81 19.06
N GLU A 56 -5.70 18.97 19.71
CA GLU A 56 -6.78 19.55 20.50
C GLU A 56 -7.88 20.16 19.62
N ALA A 57 -7.51 20.79 18.50
CA ALA A 57 -8.43 21.20 17.45
C ALA A 57 -9.13 20.00 16.78
N HIS A 58 -8.42 18.88 16.58
CA HIS A 58 -9.01 17.66 16.03
C HIS A 58 -9.99 17.02 17.03
N ARG A 59 -9.69 17.02 18.33
CA ARG A 59 -10.61 16.54 19.37
C ARG A 59 -11.86 17.41 19.47
N THR A 60 -11.71 18.74 19.42
CA THR A 60 -12.87 19.66 19.42
C THR A 60 -13.66 19.63 18.11
N ALA A 61 -12.99 19.43 16.97
CA ALA A 61 -13.68 19.17 15.71
C ALA A 61 -14.44 17.83 15.74
N MET A 62 -13.84 16.76 16.27
CA MET A 62 -14.51 15.47 16.45
C MET A 62 -15.74 15.59 17.36
N THR A 63 -15.66 16.32 18.48
CA THR A 63 -16.83 16.52 19.37
C THR A 63 -17.94 17.34 18.73
N LEU A 64 -17.59 18.32 17.87
CA LEU A 64 -18.56 19.09 17.09
C LEU A 64 -19.16 18.28 15.93
N VAL A 65 -18.37 17.41 15.29
CA VAL A 65 -18.82 16.51 14.21
C VAL A 65 -19.74 15.41 14.77
N SER A 66 -19.42 14.85 15.94
CA SER A 66 -20.28 13.85 16.61
C SER A 66 -21.65 14.38 17.05
N ARG A 67 -21.87 15.71 16.98
CA ARG A 67 -23.17 16.32 17.31
C ARG A 67 -24.16 16.40 16.15
N ASN A 68 -23.78 16.10 14.91
CA ASN A 68 -24.69 16.35 13.78
C ASN A 68 -24.50 15.47 12.52
N VAL A 69 -23.99 14.24 12.65
CA VAL A 69 -24.03 13.28 11.53
C VAL A 69 -25.32 12.46 11.65
N PRO A 70 -26.24 12.54 10.67
CA PRO A 70 -27.48 11.77 10.70
C PRO A 70 -27.19 10.27 10.70
N ALA A 71 -27.92 9.50 11.54
CA ALA A 71 -27.72 8.06 11.74
C ALA A 71 -27.68 7.25 10.42
N ASP A 72 -28.43 7.69 9.41
CA ASP A 72 -28.48 7.05 8.09
C ASP A 72 -27.14 7.09 7.34
N ARG A 73 -26.28 8.09 7.60
CA ARG A 73 -24.94 8.16 7.00
C ARG A 73 -23.93 7.24 7.66
N TYR A 74 -24.12 6.88 8.93
CA TYR A 74 -23.23 5.92 9.60
C TYR A 74 -23.41 4.51 9.04
N GLY A 75 -24.65 4.08 8.79
CA GLY A 75 -24.93 2.77 8.18
C GLY A 75 -24.35 2.65 6.78
N GLN A 76 -24.50 3.70 5.94
CA GLN A 76 -23.90 3.72 4.60
C GLN A 76 -22.37 3.70 4.65
N LEU A 77 -21.76 4.47 5.55
CA LEU A 77 -20.30 4.52 5.71
C LEU A 77 -19.73 3.18 6.22
N GLU A 78 -20.46 2.48 7.09
CA GLU A 78 -20.05 1.17 7.59
C GLU A 78 -20.10 0.10 6.49
N ILE A 79 -21.16 0.11 5.67
CA ILE A 79 -21.26 -0.78 4.49
C ILE A 79 -20.12 -0.48 3.50
N GLU A 80 -19.85 0.78 3.21
CA GLU A 80 -18.77 1.18 2.29
C GLU A 80 -17.40 0.77 2.84
N ARG A 81 -17.17 0.98 4.14
CA ARG A 81 -15.95 0.53 4.82
C ARG A 81 -15.76 -0.97 4.69
N ASP A 82 -16.80 -1.76 4.95
CA ASP A 82 -16.72 -3.22 4.89
C ASP A 82 -16.49 -3.71 3.46
N ALA A 83 -17.12 -3.09 2.47
CA ALA A 83 -16.86 -3.36 1.06
C ALA A 83 -15.40 -3.10 0.69
N LEU A 84 -14.85 -1.94 1.10
CA LEU A 84 -13.46 -1.58 0.86
C LEU A 84 -12.48 -2.51 1.58
N LEU A 85 -12.78 -2.94 2.81
CA LEU A 85 -11.94 -3.90 3.54
C LEU A 85 -11.89 -5.26 2.84
N ASN A 86 -13.03 -5.74 2.32
CA ASN A 86 -13.09 -6.98 1.54
C ASN A 86 -12.33 -6.87 0.22
N GLU A 87 -12.42 -5.73 -0.46
CA GLU A 87 -11.64 -5.46 -1.67
C GLU A 87 -10.14 -5.46 -1.37
N ILE A 88 -9.70 -4.75 -0.32
CA ILE A 88 -8.29 -4.73 0.11
C ILE A 88 -7.81 -6.14 0.46
N ALA A 89 -8.61 -6.93 1.16
CA ALA A 89 -8.26 -8.32 1.50
C ALA A 89 -8.08 -9.17 0.23
N THR A 90 -8.99 -9.03 -0.73
CA THR A 90 -8.92 -9.73 -2.03
C THR A 90 -7.69 -9.34 -2.82
N LEU A 91 -7.39 -8.04 -2.92
CA LEU A 91 -6.22 -7.52 -3.61
C LEU A 91 -4.91 -7.98 -2.95
N ARG A 92 -4.85 -8.00 -1.62
CA ARG A 92 -3.69 -8.52 -0.89
C ARG A 92 -3.48 -10.00 -1.18
N TYR A 93 -4.53 -10.80 -1.15
CA TYR A 93 -4.46 -12.21 -1.50
C TYR A 93 -3.93 -12.42 -2.92
N GLN A 94 -4.46 -11.68 -3.90
CA GLN A 94 -3.98 -11.75 -5.28
C GLN A 94 -2.51 -11.34 -5.41
N ASN A 95 -2.09 -10.29 -4.71
CA ASN A 95 -0.70 -9.84 -4.73
C ASN A 95 0.23 -10.91 -4.16
N THR A 96 -0.12 -11.51 -3.02
CA THR A 96 0.63 -12.63 -2.42
C THR A 96 0.71 -13.82 -3.37
N GLN A 97 -0.38 -14.20 -4.03
CA GLN A 97 -0.38 -15.28 -5.02
C GLN A 97 0.59 -15.00 -6.17
N LEU A 98 0.54 -13.78 -6.75
CA LEU A 98 1.44 -13.39 -7.82
C LEU A 98 2.91 -13.39 -7.38
N GLN A 99 3.20 -12.89 -6.18
CA GLN A 99 4.56 -12.91 -5.61
C GLN A 99 5.07 -14.34 -5.44
N THR A 100 4.23 -15.25 -4.93
CA THR A 100 4.58 -16.67 -4.81
C THR A 100 4.86 -17.28 -6.19
N THR A 101 4.00 -17.05 -7.17
CA THR A 101 4.22 -17.57 -8.55
C THR A 101 5.52 -17.02 -9.15
N VAL A 102 5.82 -15.74 -8.98
CA VAL A 102 7.08 -15.15 -9.46
C VAL A 102 8.29 -15.79 -8.77
N ALA A 103 8.22 -16.01 -7.45
CA ALA A 103 9.29 -16.67 -6.70
C ALA A 103 9.50 -18.12 -7.17
N GLU A 104 8.42 -18.86 -7.43
CA GLU A 104 8.47 -20.21 -7.98
C GLU A 104 9.11 -20.25 -9.37
N LEU A 105 8.69 -19.37 -10.29
CA LEU A 105 9.28 -19.25 -11.62
C LEU A 105 10.76 -18.85 -11.55
N ALA A 106 11.14 -17.97 -10.63
CA ALA A 106 12.53 -17.60 -10.39
C ALA A 106 13.36 -18.77 -9.82
N ASN A 107 12.76 -19.61 -8.97
CA ASN A 107 13.40 -20.84 -8.47
C ASN A 107 13.59 -21.85 -9.61
N LEU A 108 12.59 -22.05 -10.47
CA LEU A 108 12.69 -22.92 -11.65
C LEU A 108 13.86 -22.48 -12.55
N ARG A 109 13.98 -21.18 -12.84
CA ARG A 109 15.12 -20.64 -13.61
C ARG A 109 16.47 -20.91 -12.94
N ARG A 110 16.55 -20.80 -11.61
CA ARG A 110 17.79 -21.11 -10.85
C ARG A 110 18.18 -22.60 -10.91
N MET A 111 17.24 -23.50 -11.18
CA MET A 111 17.52 -24.93 -11.37
C MET A 111 18.05 -25.29 -12.76
N GLY A 112 18.28 -24.31 -13.63
CA GLY A 112 18.89 -24.51 -14.95
C GLY A 112 17.90 -24.50 -16.12
N PHE A 113 16.63 -24.11 -15.89
CA PHE A 113 15.70 -23.87 -16.98
C PHE A 113 16.15 -22.70 -17.86
N PRO A 114 15.98 -22.79 -19.19
CA PRO A 114 16.39 -21.73 -20.12
C PRO A 114 15.81 -20.36 -19.74
N ALA A 115 16.66 -19.34 -19.63
CA ALA A 115 16.24 -18.01 -19.19
C ALA A 115 15.37 -17.27 -20.23
N HIS A 116 15.48 -17.67 -21.51
CA HIS A 116 14.83 -17.00 -22.64
C HIS A 116 13.52 -17.67 -23.08
N GLU A 117 13.21 -18.84 -22.54
CA GLU A 117 11.95 -19.52 -22.86
C GLU A 117 10.81 -19.00 -21.98
N THR A 118 9.62 -18.98 -22.57
CA THR A 118 8.39 -18.54 -21.89
C THR A 118 7.93 -19.63 -20.94
N LEU A 119 7.95 -19.33 -19.64
CA LEU A 119 7.36 -20.20 -18.64
C LEU A 119 5.91 -19.81 -18.43
N ILE A 120 4.99 -20.73 -18.75
CA ILE A 120 3.56 -20.52 -18.61
C ILE A 120 3.09 -21.23 -17.32
N PRO A 121 2.74 -20.51 -16.25
CA PRO A 121 2.19 -21.14 -15.06
C PRO A 121 0.81 -21.71 -15.37
N ALA A 122 0.66 -23.02 -15.14
CA ALA A 122 -0.58 -23.75 -15.38
C ALA A 122 -1.01 -24.49 -14.11
N ARG A 123 -2.31 -24.42 -13.79
CA ARG A 123 -2.90 -25.18 -12.68
C ARG A 123 -3.50 -26.48 -13.21
N VAL A 124 -3.31 -27.58 -12.48
CA VAL A 124 -4.01 -28.84 -12.74
C VAL A 124 -5.49 -28.68 -12.35
N ILE A 125 -6.39 -28.87 -13.33
CA ILE A 125 -7.84 -28.81 -13.16
C ILE A 125 -8.39 -30.20 -12.81
N ALA A 126 -7.87 -31.23 -13.46
CA ALA A 126 -8.29 -32.60 -13.25
C ALA A 126 -7.11 -33.57 -13.39
N MET A 127 -7.21 -34.70 -12.70
CA MET A 127 -6.30 -35.82 -12.83
C MET A 127 -7.12 -37.06 -13.16
N ASP A 128 -6.60 -37.92 -14.02
CA ASP A 128 -7.21 -39.22 -14.27
C ASP A 128 -7.12 -40.08 -13.00
N ALA A 129 -8.24 -40.68 -12.61
CA ALA A 129 -8.33 -41.53 -11.42
C ALA A 129 -8.07 -43.01 -11.75
N SER A 130 -7.92 -43.35 -13.04
CA SER A 130 -7.67 -44.72 -13.46
C SER A 130 -6.27 -45.19 -13.03
N PRO A 131 -6.15 -46.31 -12.30
CA PRO A 131 -4.85 -46.90 -11.97
C PRO A 131 -4.05 -47.17 -13.24
N GLY A 132 -2.80 -46.68 -13.30
CA GLY A 132 -1.89 -46.90 -14.44
C GLY A 132 -2.03 -45.87 -15.58
N ARG A 133 -2.86 -44.84 -15.44
CA ARG A 133 -2.89 -43.69 -16.37
C ARG A 133 -2.57 -42.41 -15.61
N ASP A 134 -1.36 -41.90 -15.81
CA ASP A 134 -0.93 -40.62 -15.24
C ASP A 134 -1.19 -39.50 -16.27
N SER A 135 -2.46 -39.15 -16.47
CA SER A 135 -2.83 -38.01 -17.30
C SER A 135 -3.41 -36.87 -16.47
N MET A 136 -2.99 -35.65 -16.77
CA MET A 136 -3.41 -34.44 -16.07
C MET A 136 -3.99 -33.44 -17.07
N LEU A 137 -5.13 -32.85 -16.70
CA LEU A 137 -5.70 -31.73 -17.43
C LEU A 137 -5.22 -30.42 -16.80
N VAL A 138 -4.52 -29.60 -17.57
CA VAL A 138 -4.06 -28.28 -17.16
C VAL A 138 -4.98 -27.18 -17.68
N GLY A 139 -5.13 -26.11 -16.90
CA GLY A 139 -5.99 -24.97 -17.24
C GLY A 139 -5.43 -24.00 -18.27
N LYS A 140 -4.57 -24.48 -19.17
CA LYS A 140 -3.95 -23.72 -20.25
C LYS A 140 -4.03 -24.54 -21.53
N GLY A 141 -4.22 -23.86 -22.66
CA GLY A 141 -4.27 -24.49 -23.96
C GLY A 141 -3.85 -23.50 -25.04
N ASP A 142 -4.28 -23.77 -26.27
CA ASP A 142 -3.86 -23.07 -27.48
C ASP A 142 -4.02 -21.53 -27.41
N LEU A 143 -5.10 -21.05 -26.78
CA LEU A 143 -5.33 -19.60 -26.58
C LEU A 143 -4.29 -18.90 -25.70
N GLN A 144 -3.42 -19.65 -25.03
CA GLN A 144 -2.32 -19.13 -24.20
C GLN A 144 -0.96 -19.60 -24.72
N ASP A 145 -0.84 -19.85 -26.03
CA ASP A 145 0.39 -20.26 -26.71
C ASP A 145 0.98 -21.59 -26.15
N VAL A 146 0.10 -22.52 -25.76
CA VAL A 146 0.49 -23.87 -25.35
C VAL A 146 0.31 -24.83 -26.53
N GLU A 147 1.43 -25.36 -27.02
CA GLU A 147 1.49 -26.32 -28.12
C GLU A 147 1.71 -27.77 -27.62
N GLU A 148 1.39 -28.77 -28.45
CA GLU A 148 1.57 -30.19 -28.09
C GLU A 148 3.04 -30.57 -27.82
N SER A 149 4.00 -29.80 -28.33
CA SER A 149 5.44 -30.00 -28.10
C SER A 149 5.99 -29.26 -26.88
N CYS A 150 5.17 -28.55 -26.12
CA CYS A 150 5.62 -27.87 -24.92
C CYS A 150 6.00 -28.87 -23.82
N TRP A 151 7.17 -28.65 -23.22
CA TRP A 151 7.58 -29.40 -22.04
C TRP A 151 6.74 -28.98 -20.83
N VAL A 152 6.18 -29.96 -20.14
CA VAL A 152 5.44 -29.73 -18.89
C VAL A 152 6.32 -30.17 -17.74
N VAL A 153 6.46 -29.29 -16.76
CA VAL A 153 7.20 -29.57 -15.53
C VAL A 153 6.24 -29.36 -14.38
N SER A 154 5.96 -30.43 -13.64
CA SER A 154 5.14 -30.36 -12.44
C SER A 154 6.01 -30.58 -11.22
N SER A 155 5.81 -29.78 -10.18
CA SER A 155 6.21 -30.15 -8.83
C SER A 155 4.95 -30.58 -8.11
N LEU A 156 4.69 -31.89 -8.07
CA LEU A 156 3.57 -32.41 -7.31
C LEU A 156 3.89 -32.28 -5.81
N THR A 157 3.45 -31.18 -5.20
CA THR A 157 3.50 -31.01 -3.75
C THR A 157 2.25 -31.65 -3.17
N VAL A 158 2.35 -32.93 -2.79
CA VAL A 158 1.29 -33.61 -2.03
C VAL A 158 1.31 -33.07 -0.61
N GLY A 159 0.56 -31.99 -0.38
CA GLY A 159 0.24 -31.51 0.95
C GLY A 159 -0.68 -32.51 1.66
N ALA A 160 -0.11 -33.56 2.25
CA ALA A 160 -0.83 -34.36 3.23
C ALA A 160 -1.10 -33.46 4.43
N GLY A 161 -2.34 -32.98 4.54
CA GLY A 161 -2.75 -32.09 5.63
C GLY A 161 -2.58 -32.76 6.98
N THR A 162 -1.53 -32.40 7.71
CA THR A 162 -1.46 -32.50 9.16
C THR A 162 -1.03 -31.15 9.70
N ASN A 163 -1.80 -30.64 10.67
CA ASN A 163 -1.76 -29.26 11.21
C ASN A 163 -0.44 -28.80 11.86
N GLU A 164 0.69 -29.48 11.66
CA GLU A 164 1.96 -29.09 12.28
C GLU A 164 3.13 -29.26 11.30
N ASN A 165 3.84 -28.15 11.08
CA ASN A 165 5.19 -28.08 10.51
C ASN A 165 5.42 -28.84 9.19
N VAL A 166 5.13 -28.15 8.07
CA VAL A 166 5.63 -28.53 6.75
C VAL A 166 7.15 -28.44 6.75
N LYS A 167 7.83 -29.58 6.90
CA LYS A 167 9.26 -29.74 6.63
C LYS A 167 9.49 -30.47 5.31
N THR A 168 10.26 -29.79 4.48
CA THR A 168 11.18 -30.29 3.45
C THR A 168 10.57 -30.93 2.21
N GLN A 169 10.71 -30.14 1.13
CA GLN A 169 10.44 -30.43 -0.26
C GLN A 169 11.18 -31.69 -0.72
N THR A 170 10.41 -32.67 -1.23
CA THR A 170 10.95 -33.75 -2.08
C THR A 170 10.47 -33.48 -3.48
N HIS A 171 11.40 -33.17 -4.40
CA HIS A 171 11.11 -33.01 -5.82
C HIS A 171 11.09 -34.40 -6.46
N VAL A 172 9.96 -34.80 -7.04
CA VAL A 172 9.87 -35.97 -7.91
C VAL A 172 9.77 -35.45 -9.34
N LEU A 173 10.78 -35.78 -10.15
CA LEU A 173 10.74 -35.61 -11.60
C LEU A 173 10.03 -36.85 -12.15
N GLY A 174 8.88 -36.66 -12.78
CA GLY A 174 8.14 -37.66 -13.54
C GLY A 174 7.96 -37.18 -14.96
#